data_AF-A0A3L7SJ94-F1
#
_entry.id   AF-A0A3L7SJ94-F1
#
_cell.length_a   1.000
_cell.length_b   1.000
_cell.length_c   1.000
_cell.angle_alpha   90.00
_cell.angle_beta   90.00
_cell.angle_gamma   90.00
#
_symmetry.space_group_name_H-M   'P 1'
#
loop_
_entity.id
_entity.type
_entity.pdbx_description
1 polymer ?
#
loop_
_entity_poly.entity_id
_entity_poly.type
_entity_poly.pdbx_seq_one_letter_code
_entity_poly.pdbx_strand_id
1 'polypeptide(L)'
;SIDVTLAPTQRPGDSVVDLLPAMGIERIGAPGTATALAMIQSAVRAGAAFASCATGGYSRIMLSVLEDASLAAATQSGTLTFDQLCMAANSGANGLDLVCIPGDTDVATLSAIIADQVSFAVLNHRPAVVRLVVVPGKQAGDLVSYGGMKGSALILPIRGAGLSEKFIQRGGRLPPIR
;
A
#
# COMPACT_ATOMS: atom_id res chain seq x y z
N SER A 1 5.63 -1.91 -24.43
CA SER A 1 4.48 -1.56 -23.55
C SER A 1 4.84 -0.32 -22.76
N ILE A 2 3.86 0.52 -22.40
CA ILE A 2 4.05 1.73 -21.60
C ILE A 2 3.42 1.51 -20.23
N ASP A 3 4.14 1.88 -19.17
CA ASP A 3 3.59 1.90 -17.81
C ASP A 3 3.28 3.33 -17.40
N VAL A 4 2.00 3.62 -17.12
CA VAL A 4 1.52 4.94 -16.67
C VAL A 4 1.22 4.96 -15.17
N THR A 5 1.94 4.15 -14.41
CA THR A 5 1.86 4.12 -12.94
C THR A 5 2.06 5.51 -12.36
N LEU A 6 1.14 5.92 -11.48
CA LEU A 6 1.30 7.17 -10.72
C LEU A 6 2.28 6.90 -9.58
N ALA A 7 3.53 7.33 -9.80
CA ALA A 7 4.63 7.14 -8.87
C ALA A 7 4.59 8.19 -7.75
N PRO A 8 4.96 7.81 -6.52
CA PRO A 8 5.02 8.72 -5.39
C PRO A 8 6.28 9.59 -5.47
N THR A 9 6.22 10.79 -4.87
CA THR A 9 7.41 11.64 -4.71
C THR A 9 7.39 12.38 -3.38
N GLN A 10 8.57 12.84 -2.96
CA GLN A 10 8.75 13.67 -1.78
C GLN A 10 8.40 15.14 -2.02
N ARG A 11 8.00 15.53 -3.24
CA ARG A 11 7.67 16.91 -3.57
C ARG A 11 6.24 17.23 -3.07
N PRO A 12 6.05 18.30 -2.29
CA PRO A 12 4.72 18.70 -1.86
C PRO A 12 3.80 18.95 -3.06
N GLY A 13 2.59 18.39 -3.04
CA GLY A 13 1.60 18.55 -4.10
C GLY A 13 1.69 17.54 -5.25
N ASP A 14 2.72 16.68 -5.27
CA ASP A 14 2.88 15.64 -6.29
C ASP A 14 2.31 14.27 -5.84
N SER A 15 1.70 14.18 -4.65
CA SER A 15 1.06 12.95 -4.18
C SER A 15 -0.34 12.77 -4.78
N VAL A 16 -0.68 11.53 -5.16
CA VAL A 16 -2.05 11.16 -5.53
C VAL A 16 -3.02 11.41 -4.37
N VAL A 17 -2.54 11.34 -3.13
CA VAL A 17 -3.33 11.61 -1.93
C VAL A 17 -3.80 13.06 -1.85
N ASP A 18 -3.04 13.98 -2.42
CA ASP A 18 -3.36 15.41 -2.40
C ASP A 18 -4.57 15.74 -3.31
N LEU A 19 -5.01 14.78 -4.15
CA LEU A 19 -6.24 14.89 -4.95
C LEU A 19 -7.51 14.59 -4.14
N LEU A 20 -7.41 13.86 -3.03
CA LEU A 20 -8.59 13.43 -2.26
C LEU A 20 -9.45 14.60 -1.75
N PRO A 21 -8.89 15.72 -1.26
CA PRO A 21 -9.69 16.88 -0.86
C PRO A 21 -10.54 17.45 -1.99
N ALA A 22 -10.02 17.46 -3.23
CA ALA A 22 -10.77 17.90 -4.40
C ALA A 22 -11.93 16.95 -4.76
N MET A 23 -11.86 15.69 -4.33
CA MET A 23 -12.94 14.70 -4.45
C MET A 23 -13.92 14.72 -3.26
N GLY A 24 -13.74 15.63 -2.30
CA GLY A 24 -14.58 15.74 -1.10
C GLY A 24 -14.15 14.85 0.07
N ILE A 25 -12.95 14.26 0.03
CA ILE A 25 -12.39 13.47 1.13
C ILE A 25 -11.25 14.26 1.76
N GLU A 26 -11.45 14.75 2.98
CA GLU A 26 -10.48 15.66 3.63
C GLU A 26 -9.07 15.06 3.78
N ARG A 27 -8.99 13.76 4.11
CA ARG A 27 -7.71 13.07 4.33
C ARG A 27 -7.79 11.60 3.93
N ILE A 28 -6.66 11.05 3.48
CA ILE A 28 -6.55 9.60 3.25
C ILE A 28 -6.79 8.82 4.54
N GLY A 29 -7.47 7.69 4.42
CA GLY A 29 -7.88 6.84 5.53
C GLY A 29 -9.31 7.09 5.98
N ALA A 30 -9.90 8.26 5.66
CA ALA A 30 -11.32 8.50 5.88
C ALA A 30 -12.19 7.55 5.04
N PRO A 31 -13.42 7.21 5.50
CA PRO A 31 -14.38 6.48 4.70
C PRO A 31 -14.55 7.10 3.30
N GLY A 32 -14.59 6.28 2.27
CA GLY A 32 -14.60 6.73 0.87
C GLY A 32 -13.23 6.74 0.19
N THR A 33 -12.12 6.65 0.95
CA THR A 33 -10.75 6.60 0.38
C THR A 33 -10.62 5.50 -0.67
N ALA A 34 -11.11 4.29 -0.39
CA ALA A 34 -11.06 3.17 -1.33
C ALA A 34 -11.77 3.48 -2.65
N THR A 35 -12.97 4.07 -2.58
CA THR A 35 -13.74 4.45 -3.76
C THR A 35 -13.03 5.53 -4.57
N ALA A 36 -12.47 6.54 -3.91
CA ALA A 36 -11.73 7.60 -4.59
C ALA A 36 -10.48 7.09 -5.31
N LEU A 37 -9.68 6.24 -4.66
CA LEU A 37 -8.52 5.60 -5.29
C LEU A 37 -8.95 4.72 -6.48
N ALA A 38 -10.06 3.99 -6.38
CA ALA A 38 -10.60 3.20 -7.49
C ALA A 38 -11.01 4.09 -8.68
N MET A 39 -11.62 5.24 -8.40
CA MET A 39 -12.01 6.22 -9.44
C MET A 39 -10.79 6.80 -10.15
N ILE A 40 -9.77 7.25 -9.40
CA ILE A 40 -8.50 7.75 -9.96
C ILE A 40 -7.86 6.66 -10.81
N GLN A 41 -7.80 5.43 -10.30
CA GLN A 41 -7.24 4.29 -11.01
C GLN A 41 -7.97 4.00 -12.33
N SER A 42 -9.30 4.07 -12.32
CA SER A 42 -10.12 3.89 -13.52
C SER A 42 -9.78 4.94 -14.59
N ALA A 43 -9.65 6.21 -14.18
CA ALA A 43 -9.26 7.30 -15.08
C ALA A 43 -7.85 7.10 -15.66
N VAL A 44 -6.88 6.70 -14.84
CA VAL A 44 -5.50 6.38 -15.29
C VAL A 44 -5.52 5.27 -16.34
N ARG A 45 -6.28 4.18 -16.11
CA ARG A 45 -6.37 3.08 -17.08
C ARG A 45 -7.06 3.48 -18.37
N ALA A 46 -8.12 4.29 -18.29
CA ALA A 46 -8.80 4.82 -19.47
C ALA A 46 -7.85 5.68 -20.32
N GLY A 47 -7.09 6.58 -19.67
CA GLY A 47 -6.06 7.37 -20.34
C GLY A 47 -4.94 6.52 -20.94
N ALA A 48 -4.49 5.48 -20.22
CA ALA A 48 -3.49 4.52 -20.70
C ALA A 48 -3.95 3.82 -21.98
N ALA A 49 -5.19 3.31 -21.97
CA ALA A 49 -5.78 2.58 -23.10
C ALA A 49 -5.99 3.49 -24.33
N PHE A 50 -6.27 4.78 -24.10
CA PHE A 50 -6.30 5.78 -25.16
C PHE A 50 -4.90 6.07 -25.74
N ALA A 51 -3.89 6.19 -24.88
CA ALA A 51 -2.54 6.56 -25.28
C ALA A 51 -1.75 5.42 -25.94
N SER A 52 -2.07 4.16 -25.65
CA SER A 52 -1.29 3.02 -26.14
C SER A 52 -2.11 1.75 -26.27
N CYS A 53 -1.87 0.99 -27.34
CA CYS A 53 -2.40 -0.36 -27.51
C CYS A 53 -1.68 -1.42 -26.67
N ALA A 54 -0.58 -1.07 -25.99
CA ALA A 54 0.21 -1.98 -25.16
C ALA A 54 0.51 -1.35 -23.79
N THR A 55 -0.49 -1.31 -22.92
CA THR A 55 -0.35 -0.82 -21.54
C THR A 55 0.23 -1.91 -20.63
N GLY A 56 1.13 -1.51 -19.72
CA GLY A 56 1.74 -2.41 -18.76
C GLY A 56 0.74 -2.88 -17.70
N GLY A 57 0.86 -4.13 -17.25
CA GLY A 57 -0.01 -4.70 -16.21
C GLY A 57 0.08 -4.00 -14.84
N TYR A 58 1.11 -3.19 -14.63
CA TYR A 58 1.38 -2.45 -13.39
C TYR A 58 0.84 -1.02 -13.38
N SER A 59 0.22 -0.53 -14.46
CA SER A 59 -0.27 0.85 -14.60
C SER A 59 -1.37 1.21 -13.60
N ARG A 60 -0.94 1.49 -12.37
CA ARG A 60 -1.79 1.77 -11.23
C ARG A 60 -1.23 2.85 -10.30
N ILE A 61 -1.90 3.13 -9.19
CA ILE A 61 -1.42 4.05 -8.16
C ILE A 61 -0.38 3.35 -7.28
N MET A 62 0.76 3.96 -7.01
CA MET A 62 1.71 3.49 -6.00
C MET A 62 1.51 4.24 -4.68
N LEU A 63 1.30 3.49 -3.59
CA LEU A 63 1.20 4.04 -2.23
C LEU A 63 2.47 3.69 -1.44
N SER A 64 3.56 4.39 -1.73
CA SER A 64 4.88 4.17 -1.12
C SER A 64 5.09 5.11 0.07
N VAL A 65 4.91 4.62 1.29
CA VAL A 65 4.89 5.47 2.50
C VAL A 65 6.23 6.17 2.74
N LEU A 66 7.36 5.52 2.43
CA LEU A 66 8.69 6.15 2.56
C LEU A 66 9.04 7.12 1.44
N GLU A 67 8.33 7.12 0.32
CA GLU A 67 8.65 7.96 -0.85
C GLU A 67 7.63 9.08 -1.06
N ASP A 68 6.54 9.09 -0.31
CA ASP A 68 5.45 10.06 -0.40
C ASP A 68 5.29 10.82 0.92
N ALA A 69 5.55 12.13 0.90
CA ALA A 69 5.49 12.97 2.08
C ALA A 69 4.07 13.10 2.67
N SER A 70 3.04 13.10 1.83
CA SER A 70 1.64 13.20 2.24
C SER A 70 1.17 11.90 2.89
N LEU A 71 1.58 10.73 2.36
CA LEU A 71 1.34 9.44 3.01
C LEU A 71 2.09 9.33 4.34
N ALA A 72 3.36 9.72 4.38
CA ALA A 72 4.14 9.73 5.62
C ALA A 72 3.47 10.60 6.69
N ALA A 73 3.04 11.82 6.34
CA ALA A 73 2.31 12.71 7.24
C ALA A 73 0.97 12.10 7.71
N ALA A 74 0.23 11.43 6.82
CA ALA A 74 -1.04 10.77 7.16
C ALA A 74 -0.86 9.58 8.10
N THR A 75 0.26 8.84 7.99
CA THR A 75 0.59 7.78 8.96
C THR A 75 0.98 8.36 10.32
N GLN A 76 1.76 9.44 10.34
CA GLN A 76 2.21 10.11 11.57
C GLN A 76 1.05 10.77 12.34
N SER A 77 0.08 11.33 11.64
CA SER A 77 -1.13 11.92 12.24
C SER A 77 -2.12 10.87 12.76
N GLY A 78 -1.90 9.58 12.43
CA GLY A 78 -2.80 8.49 12.78
C GLY A 78 -4.06 8.39 11.91
N THR A 79 -4.23 9.25 10.90
CA THR A 79 -5.38 9.17 9.98
C THR A 79 -5.31 7.94 9.07
N LEU A 80 -4.10 7.49 8.76
CA LEU A 80 -3.80 6.31 7.95
C LEU A 80 -3.11 5.24 8.79
N THR A 81 -3.87 4.25 9.23
CA THR A 81 -3.39 3.05 9.94
C THR A 81 -2.92 1.96 8.97
N PHE A 82 -2.19 0.96 9.48
CA PHE A 82 -1.76 -0.19 8.68
C PHE A 82 -2.92 -0.92 7.99
N ASP A 83 -4.05 -1.12 8.68
CA ASP A 83 -5.22 -1.80 8.12
C ASP A 83 -5.88 -0.98 7.00
N GLN A 84 -5.99 0.34 7.19
CA GLN A 84 -6.47 1.25 6.15
C GLN A 84 -5.52 1.29 4.95
N LEU A 85 -4.21 1.20 5.18
CA LEU A 85 -3.22 1.08 4.12
C LEU A 85 -3.38 -0.24 3.35
N CYS A 86 -3.60 -1.36 4.04
CA CYS A 86 -3.91 -2.65 3.42
C CYS A 86 -5.17 -2.56 2.56
N MET A 87 -6.22 -1.89 3.02
CA MET A 87 -7.42 -1.65 2.22
C MET A 87 -7.14 -0.73 1.01
N ALA A 88 -6.44 0.39 1.22
CA ALA A 88 -6.08 1.34 0.16
C ALA A 88 -5.22 0.69 -0.94
N ALA A 89 -4.24 -0.11 -0.52
CA ALA A 89 -3.37 -0.92 -1.39
C ALA A 89 -4.14 -1.85 -2.33
N ASN A 90 -5.34 -2.28 -1.95
CA ASN A 90 -6.18 -3.19 -2.71
C ASN A 90 -7.30 -2.52 -3.51
N SER A 91 -7.56 -1.22 -3.29
CA SER A 91 -8.71 -0.51 -3.87
C SER A 91 -8.39 0.32 -5.10
N GLY A 92 -7.28 0.04 -5.78
CA GLY A 92 -6.87 0.78 -6.98
C GLY A 92 -5.36 0.95 -7.10
N ALA A 93 -4.63 0.73 -6.01
CA ALA A 93 -3.18 0.78 -5.99
C ALA A 93 -2.50 -0.54 -6.43
N ASN A 94 -1.18 -0.50 -6.49
CA ASN A 94 -0.30 -1.62 -6.84
C ASN A 94 -0.14 -2.64 -5.70
N GLY A 95 -0.30 -2.21 -4.46
CA GLY A 95 -0.11 -3.04 -3.26
C GLY A 95 0.54 -2.25 -2.13
N LEU A 96 1.05 -2.96 -1.13
CA LEU A 96 1.80 -2.36 -0.04
C LEU A 96 3.21 -2.04 -0.54
N ASP A 97 3.59 -0.76 -0.48
CA ASP A 97 4.92 -0.34 -0.89
C ASP A 97 5.66 0.47 0.18
N LEU A 98 6.93 0.10 0.39
CA LEU A 98 7.85 0.66 1.38
C LEU A 98 7.20 1.01 2.74
N VAL A 99 6.47 0.05 3.30
CA VAL A 99 5.74 0.22 4.56
C VAL A 99 6.61 -0.21 5.73
N CYS A 100 6.94 0.70 6.64
CA CYS A 100 7.76 0.41 7.81
C CYS A 100 6.97 -0.32 8.89
N ILE A 101 7.51 -1.45 9.37
CA ILE A 101 6.90 -2.29 10.42
C ILE A 101 7.93 -2.69 11.50
N PRO A 102 7.49 -3.08 12.71
CA PRO A 102 8.37 -3.36 13.84
C PRO A 102 9.39 -4.46 13.54
N GLY A 103 10.60 -4.30 14.07
CA GLY A 103 11.72 -5.21 13.84
C GLY A 103 11.54 -6.61 14.42
N ASP A 104 10.63 -6.75 15.37
CA ASP A 104 10.27 -7.99 16.07
C ASP A 104 8.99 -8.63 15.54
N THR A 105 8.47 -8.16 14.38
CA THR A 105 7.34 -8.80 13.72
C THR A 105 7.68 -10.25 13.35
N ASP A 106 6.90 -11.20 13.86
CA ASP A 106 7.17 -12.62 13.64
C ASP A 106 6.91 -13.06 12.18
N VAL A 107 7.58 -14.13 11.77
CA VAL A 107 7.54 -14.66 10.40
C VAL A 107 6.13 -15.11 10.00
N ALA A 108 5.32 -15.61 10.94
CA ALA A 108 3.97 -16.02 10.62
C ALA A 108 3.06 -14.81 10.35
N THR A 109 3.20 -13.72 11.09
CA THR A 109 2.52 -12.45 10.82
C THR A 109 2.91 -11.88 9.45
N LEU A 110 4.21 -11.86 9.12
CA LEU A 110 4.67 -11.44 7.79
C LEU A 110 4.08 -12.30 6.67
N SER A 111 4.07 -13.62 6.87
CA SER A 111 3.50 -14.58 5.91
C SER A 111 2.00 -14.38 5.74
N ALA A 112 1.27 -14.10 6.83
CA ALA A 112 -0.16 -13.80 6.79
C ALA A 112 -0.46 -12.52 6.03
N ILE A 113 0.28 -11.43 6.29
CA ILE A 113 0.13 -10.17 5.54
C ILE A 113 0.34 -10.42 4.05
N ILE A 114 1.41 -11.14 3.67
CA ILE A 114 1.68 -11.47 2.26
C ILE A 114 0.54 -12.31 1.68
N ALA A 115 0.08 -13.33 2.39
CA ALA A 115 -1.01 -14.20 1.95
C ALA A 115 -2.31 -13.43 1.71
N ASP A 116 -2.66 -12.47 2.57
CA ASP A 116 -3.84 -11.62 2.42
C ASP A 116 -3.75 -10.76 1.16
N GLN A 117 -2.62 -10.05 0.98
CA GLN A 117 -2.41 -9.18 -0.18
C GLN A 117 -2.38 -9.98 -1.50
N VAL A 118 -1.77 -11.16 -1.50
CA VAL A 118 -1.78 -12.07 -2.66
C VAL A 118 -3.19 -12.57 -2.93
N SER A 119 -3.97 -12.91 -1.90
CA SER A 119 -5.35 -13.38 -2.08
C SER A 119 -6.23 -12.31 -2.71
N PHE A 120 -6.11 -11.05 -2.27
CA PHE A 120 -6.79 -9.93 -2.92
C PHE A 120 -6.34 -9.74 -4.37
N ALA A 121 -5.06 -9.92 -4.67
CA ALA A 121 -4.55 -9.80 -6.01
C ALA A 121 -5.07 -10.90 -6.96
N VAL A 122 -5.13 -12.15 -6.47
CA VAL A 122 -5.69 -13.30 -7.19
C VAL A 122 -7.17 -13.07 -7.50
N LEU A 123 -7.96 -12.68 -6.49
CA LEU A 123 -9.40 -12.37 -6.63
C LEU A 123 -9.67 -11.30 -7.68
N ASN A 124 -8.80 -10.29 -7.77
CA ASN A 124 -8.97 -9.16 -8.67
C ASN A 124 -8.17 -9.29 -9.98
N HIS A 125 -7.64 -10.49 -10.27
CA HIS A 125 -6.84 -10.79 -11.47
C HIS A 125 -5.76 -9.73 -11.75
N ARG A 126 -5.00 -9.37 -10.72
CA ARG A 126 -3.99 -8.32 -10.77
C ARG A 126 -2.66 -8.80 -10.19
N PRO A 127 -1.53 -8.14 -10.54
CA PRO A 127 -0.28 -8.38 -9.83
C PRO A 127 -0.41 -7.95 -8.36
N ALA A 128 0.25 -8.70 -7.49
CA ALA A 128 0.42 -8.37 -6.07
C ALA A 128 1.77 -7.68 -5.87
N VAL A 129 1.81 -6.64 -5.05
CA VAL A 129 3.05 -6.03 -4.54
C VAL A 129 2.96 -5.97 -3.03
N VAL A 130 3.97 -6.52 -2.36
CA VAL A 130 4.12 -6.42 -0.91
C VAL A 130 5.58 -6.11 -0.62
N ARG A 131 5.87 -4.86 -0.27
CA ARG A 131 7.20 -4.39 0.13
C ARG A 131 7.09 -3.81 1.54
N LEU A 132 7.36 -4.67 2.51
CA LEU A 132 7.45 -4.31 3.92
C LEU A 132 8.90 -4.03 4.29
N VAL A 133 9.12 -2.99 5.09
CA VAL A 133 10.43 -2.62 5.63
C VAL A 133 10.42 -2.96 7.12
N VAL A 134 10.91 -4.15 7.44
CA VAL A 134 11.13 -4.57 8.83
C VAL A 134 12.34 -3.80 9.36
N VAL A 135 12.18 -3.06 10.44
CA VAL A 135 13.24 -2.18 10.98
C VAL A 135 13.82 -2.77 12.27
N PRO A 136 14.98 -3.46 12.23
CA PRO A 136 15.53 -4.13 13.40
C PRO A 136 15.79 -3.17 14.57
N GLY A 137 15.48 -3.63 15.79
CA GLY A 137 15.69 -2.86 17.02
C GLY A 137 14.74 -1.66 17.20
N LYS A 138 13.71 -1.55 16.38
CA LYS A 138 12.69 -0.49 16.44
C LYS A 138 11.29 -1.06 16.64
N GLN A 139 10.45 -0.28 17.30
CA GLN A 139 9.11 -0.65 17.73
C GLN A 139 8.04 0.19 17.03
N ALA A 140 6.78 -0.25 17.13
CA ALA A 140 5.67 0.53 16.61
C ALA A 140 5.62 1.92 17.25
N GLY A 141 5.40 2.95 16.44
CA GLY A 141 5.41 4.35 16.87
C GLY A 141 6.77 5.04 16.76
N ASP A 142 7.87 4.29 16.60
CA ASP A 142 9.17 4.90 16.30
C ASP A 142 9.16 5.55 14.91
N LEU A 143 9.94 6.61 14.73
CA LEU A 143 10.26 7.17 13.42
C LEU A 143 11.55 6.55 12.89
N VAL A 144 11.53 6.20 11.60
CA VAL A 144 12.73 5.84 10.84
C VAL A 144 12.96 6.88 9.76
N SER A 145 14.21 7.24 9.52
CA SER A 145 14.61 8.14 8.46
C SER A 145 15.63 7.44 7.59
N TYR A 146 15.32 7.36 6.30
CA TYR A 146 16.26 6.91 5.28
C TYR A 146 16.72 8.14 4.49
N GLY A 147 17.96 8.14 4.01
CA GLY A 147 18.47 9.22 3.15
C GLY A 147 18.08 9.05 1.67
N GLY A 148 18.35 10.08 0.86
CA GLY A 148 18.19 10.04 -0.59
C GLY A 148 16.75 10.30 -1.05
N MET A 149 16.21 9.45 -1.93
CA MET A 149 14.81 9.57 -2.42
C MET A 149 13.77 9.10 -1.40
N LYS A 150 14.23 8.45 -0.32
CA LYS A 150 13.38 8.03 0.79
C LYS A 150 13.39 9.10 1.87
N GLY A 151 12.25 9.31 2.51
CA GLY A 151 12.07 10.25 3.61
C GLY A 151 12.01 9.55 4.96
N SER A 152 11.32 10.21 5.90
CA SER A 152 10.98 9.64 7.20
C SER A 152 9.58 9.03 7.20
N ALA A 153 9.41 7.90 7.87
CA ALA A 153 8.10 7.28 8.07
C ALA A 153 7.95 6.75 9.49
N LEU A 154 6.69 6.68 9.92
CA LEU A 154 6.30 6.02 11.16
C LEU A 154 6.37 4.50 10.98
N ILE A 155 6.92 3.82 11.97
CA ILE A 155 6.80 2.36 12.07
C ILE A 155 5.38 2.04 12.52
N LEU A 156 4.60 1.46 11.62
CA LEU A 156 3.17 1.23 11.84
C LEU A 156 2.93 0.01 12.74
N PRO A 157 2.03 0.08 13.72
CA PRO A 157 1.61 -1.09 14.48
C PRO A 157 0.83 -2.06 13.59
N ILE A 158 1.16 -3.35 13.67
CA ILE A 158 0.36 -4.43 13.07
C ILE A 158 -0.60 -4.95 14.14
N ARG A 159 -1.89 -4.63 13.99
CA ARG A 159 -2.92 -5.12 14.92
C ARG A 159 -3.06 -6.63 14.75
N GLY A 160 -2.98 -7.37 15.85
CA GLY A 160 -3.11 -8.83 15.83
C GLY A 160 -1.86 -9.59 15.37
N ALA A 161 -0.66 -8.98 15.48
CA ALA A 161 0.59 -9.71 15.34
C ALA A 161 0.62 -10.95 16.26
N GLY A 162 1.11 -12.06 15.74
CA GLY A 162 1.20 -13.36 16.42
C GLY A 162 -0.10 -14.19 16.41
N LEU A 163 -1.22 -13.68 15.90
CA LEU A 163 -2.51 -14.37 15.95
C LEU A 163 -2.77 -15.36 14.79
N SER A 164 -1.85 -15.42 13.81
CA SER A 164 -2.06 -16.18 12.56
C SER A 164 -1.16 -17.42 12.42
N GLU A 165 -0.37 -17.75 13.44
CA GLU A 165 0.63 -18.83 13.39
C GLU A 165 0.05 -20.18 12.96
N LYS A 166 -1.04 -20.61 13.62
CA LYS A 166 -1.70 -21.90 13.33
C LYS A 166 -2.22 -21.99 11.90
N PHE A 167 -2.64 -20.89 11.30
CA PHE A 167 -3.12 -20.88 9.93
C PHE A 167 -1.96 -21.03 8.94
N ILE A 168 -0.88 -20.26 9.13
CA ILE A 168 0.31 -20.31 8.28
C ILE A 168 1.00 -21.67 8.34
N GLN A 169 1.08 -22.28 9.53
CA GLN A 169 1.68 -23.60 9.73
C GLN A 169 0.94 -24.73 9.02
N ARG A 170 -0.33 -24.55 8.60
CA ARG A 170 -1.04 -25.58 7.81
C ARG A 170 -0.34 -25.85 6.47
N GLY A 171 0.34 -24.85 5.91
CA GLY A 171 1.04 -24.98 4.64
C GLY A 171 0.15 -25.46 3.49
N GLY A 172 0.77 -26.08 2.48
CA GLY A 172 0.07 -26.62 1.32
C GLY A 172 -0.23 -25.58 0.24
N ARG A 173 -1.26 -25.86 -0.58
CA ARG A 173 -1.65 -25.02 -1.71
C ARG A 173 -3.06 -24.49 -1.47
N LEU A 174 -3.22 -23.17 -1.52
CA LEU A 174 -4.55 -22.56 -1.52
C LEU A 174 -5.34 -23.05 -2.74
N PRO A 175 -6.61 -23.46 -2.58
CA PRO A 175 -7.45 -23.84 -3.70
C PRO A 175 -7.67 -22.63 -4.63
N PRO A 176 -8.14 -22.84 -5.87
CA PRO A 176 -8.44 -21.74 -6.79
C PRO A 176 -9.42 -20.76 -6.13
N ILE A 177 -8.93 -19.57 -5.80
CA ILE A 177 -9.74 -18.46 -5.31
C ILE A 177 -10.34 -17.81 -6.57
N ARG A 178 -11.66 -17.89 -6.73
CA ARG A 178 -12.41 -17.37 -7.88
C ARG A 178 -13.43 -16.35 -7.44
#